data_AF-A0A2V6BDS0-F1
#
_entry.id   AF-A0A2V6BDS0-F1
#
_cell.length_a   1.000
_cell.length_b   1.000
_cell.length_c   1.000
_cell.angle_alpha   90.00
_cell.angle_beta   90.00
_cell.angle_gamma   90.00
#
_symmetry.space_group_name_H-M   'P 1'
#
loop_
_entity.id
_entity.type
_entity.pdbx_description
1 polymer ?
#
loop_
_entity_poly.entity_id
_entity_poly.type
_entity_poly.pdbx_seq_one_letter_code
_entity_poly.pdbx_strand_id
1 'polypeptide(L)'
;MKTEWDLESAIATYNVDRWGEGYFTVNSSGNVEAKPLKADGGSIDLLEVVNEARARNLGFPLLIRFQDLLRHRVESINRAFQSAISEFAYRNEYRGVFPIKVNQLREVIEEIVDAGEQFHFGLEA
;
A
#
# COMPACT_ATOMS: atom_id res chain seq x y z
N MET A 1 27.67 11.47 24.81
CA MET A 1 26.35 10.89 25.10
C MET A 1 25.99 10.00 23.93
N LYS A 2 25.83 8.69 24.14
CA LYS A 2 25.16 7.85 23.14
C LYS A 2 23.72 8.31 23.11
N THR A 3 23.22 8.76 21.97
CA THR A 3 21.78 8.89 21.75
C THR A 3 21.20 7.51 22.00
N GLU A 4 20.33 7.36 23.01
CA GLU A 4 19.64 6.09 23.22
C GLU A 4 18.85 5.78 21.94
N TRP A 5 19.10 4.61 21.36
CA TRP A 5 18.41 4.20 20.15
C TRP A 5 16.99 3.77 20.52
N ASP A 6 16.02 4.57 20.13
CA ASP A 6 14.59 4.34 20.36
C ASP A 6 13.81 4.26 19.03
N LEU A 7 12.50 4.01 19.13
CA LEU A 7 11.62 3.86 17.97
C LEU A 7 11.57 5.14 17.12
N GLU A 8 11.49 6.30 17.76
CA GLU A 8 11.46 7.60 17.07
C GLU A 8 12.76 7.83 16.28
N SER A 9 13.91 7.51 16.89
CA SER A 9 15.21 7.57 16.24
C SER A 9 15.30 6.64 15.03
N ALA A 10 14.76 5.42 15.14
CA ALA A 10 14.73 4.46 14.04
C ALA A 10 13.85 4.95 12.87
N ILE A 11 12.63 5.42 13.16
CA ILE A 11 11.69 5.98 12.18
C ILE A 11 12.30 7.20 11.49
N ALA A 12 12.94 8.10 12.24
CA ALA A 12 13.57 9.30 11.71
C ALA A 12 14.81 8.97 10.85
N THR A 13 15.64 8.03 11.30
CA THR A 13 16.87 7.63 10.57
C THR A 13 16.54 7.01 9.21
N TYR A 14 15.55 6.11 9.15
CA TYR A 14 15.10 5.49 7.89
C TYR A 14 14.00 6.29 7.20
N ASN A 15 13.57 7.38 7.82
CA ASN A 15 12.59 8.34 7.33
C ASN A 15 11.28 7.67 6.86
N VAL A 16 10.84 6.64 7.60
CA VAL A 16 9.76 5.73 7.19
C VAL A 16 8.46 6.50 6.94
N ASP A 17 8.18 7.52 7.75
CA ASP A 17 6.96 8.32 7.63
C ASP A 17 6.86 9.09 6.30
N ARG A 18 7.98 9.38 5.63
CA ARG A 18 7.96 10.13 4.36
C ARG A 18 7.62 9.28 3.15
N TRP A 19 7.95 7.99 3.16
CA TRP A 19 7.74 7.10 2.01
C TRP A 19 6.72 5.99 2.30
N GLY A 20 6.52 5.65 3.58
CA GLY A 20 5.60 4.61 3.99
C GLY A 20 4.14 4.98 3.81
N GLU A 21 3.81 6.27 3.72
CA GLU A 21 2.46 6.83 3.50
C GLU A 21 1.38 6.26 4.44
N GLY A 22 1.77 5.81 5.64
CA GLY A 22 0.91 5.14 6.60
C GLY A 22 0.65 3.65 6.31
N TYR A 23 1.15 3.11 5.20
CA TYR A 23 1.15 1.66 4.94
C TYR A 23 2.29 0.93 5.63
N PHE A 24 3.40 1.60 5.92
CA PHE A 24 4.55 0.99 6.58
C PHE A 24 5.02 1.87 7.72
N THR A 25 5.37 1.25 8.85
CA THR A 25 5.99 1.92 9.99
C THR A 25 6.71 0.90 10.88
N VAL A 26 7.22 1.32 12.03
CA VAL A 26 7.84 0.46 13.04
C VAL A 26 6.88 0.33 14.24
N ASN A 27 6.58 -0.90 14.65
CA ASN A 27 5.69 -1.17 15.77
C ASN A 27 6.38 -1.00 17.14
N SER A 28 5.62 -1.16 18.22
CA SER A 28 6.13 -1.02 19.60
C SER A 28 7.18 -2.06 19.99
N SER A 29 7.27 -3.18 19.26
CA SER A 29 8.30 -4.21 19.43
C SER A 29 9.58 -3.91 18.63
N GLY A 30 9.61 -2.83 17.84
CA GLY A 30 10.75 -2.46 17.01
C GLY A 30 10.81 -3.16 15.65
N ASN A 31 9.75 -3.86 15.25
CA ASN A 31 9.65 -4.54 13.96
C ASN A 31 8.96 -3.68 12.93
N VAL A 32 9.26 -3.90 11.64
CA VAL A 32 8.52 -3.28 10.54
C VAL A 32 7.13 -3.90 10.45
N GLU A 33 6.10 -3.06 10.44
CA GLU A 33 4.72 -3.47 10.22
C GLU A 33 4.15 -2.88 8.93
N ALA A 34 3.28 -3.64 8.27
CA ALA A 34 2.50 -3.21 7.12
C ALA A 34 1.02 -3.01 7.51
N LYS A 35 0.38 -1.97 6.99
CA LYS A 35 -1.04 -1.60 7.20
C LYS A 35 -1.73 -1.41 5.85
N PRO A 36 -2.08 -2.48 5.14
CA PRO A 36 -2.60 -2.40 3.77
C PRO A 36 -3.86 -1.54 3.62
N LEU A 37 -4.73 -1.55 4.64
CA LEU A 37 -5.97 -0.74 4.72
C LEU A 37 -5.84 0.47 5.65
N LYS A 38 -4.60 0.87 6.01
CA LYS A 38 -4.31 1.95 6.96
C LYS A 38 -5.10 1.83 8.27
N ALA A 39 -5.89 2.85 8.63
CA ALA A 39 -6.65 2.90 9.88
C ALA A 39 -7.90 2.00 9.87
N ASP A 40 -8.37 1.58 8.69
CA ASP A 40 -9.59 0.79 8.53
C ASP A 40 -9.33 -0.72 8.65
N GLY A 41 -8.07 -1.12 8.83
CA GLY A 41 -7.67 -2.53 8.97
C GLY A 41 -6.65 -2.76 10.07
N GLY A 42 -6.14 -3.99 10.11
CA GLY A 42 -5.08 -4.40 11.04
C GLY A 42 -3.68 -4.05 10.54
N SER A 43 -2.69 -4.25 11.40
CA SER A 43 -1.29 -4.28 11.02
C SER A 43 -0.75 -5.71 10.93
N ILE A 44 0.28 -5.89 10.11
CA ILE A 44 0.95 -7.16 9.86
C ILE A 44 2.42 -6.97 10.21
N ASP A 45 2.91 -7.66 11.23
CA ASP A 45 4.34 -7.68 11.55
C ASP A 45 5.10 -8.51 10.50
N LEU A 46 6.01 -7.87 9.75
CA LEU A 46 6.73 -8.54 8.68
C LEU A 46 7.68 -9.63 9.19
N LEU A 47 8.19 -9.50 10.41
CA LEU A 47 9.05 -10.50 11.02
C LEU A 47 8.25 -11.78 11.34
N GLU A 48 7.01 -11.65 11.79
CA GLU A 48 6.11 -12.79 12.00
C GLU A 48 5.82 -13.52 10.69
N VAL A 49 5.53 -12.78 9.60
CA VAL A 49 5.31 -13.37 8.27
C VAL A 49 6.53 -14.16 7.80
N VAL A 50 7.74 -13.60 7.98
CA VAL A 50 8.99 -14.28 7.63
C VAL A 50 9.22 -15.53 8.47
N ASN A 51 8.95 -15.47 9.78
CA ASN A 51 9.09 -16.61 10.68
C ASN A 51 8.11 -17.74 10.33
N GLU A 52 6.86 -17.41 10.02
CA GLU A 52 5.86 -18.37 9.58
C GLU A 52 6.25 -19.00 8.24
N ALA A 53 6.76 -18.21 7.28
CA ALA A 53 7.25 -18.73 6.02
C ALA A 53 8.41 -19.74 6.19
N ARG A 54 9.33 -19.46 7.14
CA ARG A 54 10.40 -20.41 7.51
C ARG A 54 9.85 -21.68 8.13
N ALA A 55 8.89 -21.57 9.06
CA ALA A 55 8.25 -22.72 9.69
C ALA A 55 7.55 -23.63 8.66
N ARG A 56 7.04 -23.05 7.57
CA ARG A 56 6.45 -23.76 6.42
C ARG A 56 7.47 -24.28 5.40
N ASN A 57 8.77 -24.15 5.66
CA ASN A 57 9.86 -24.50 4.73
C ASN A 57 9.74 -23.81 3.36
N LEU A 58 9.22 -22.58 3.30
CA LEU A 58 9.25 -21.78 2.08
C LEU A 58 10.67 -21.30 1.78
N GLY A 59 11.10 -21.44 0.52
CA GLY A 59 12.42 -21.02 0.07
C GLY A 59 12.56 -19.50 -0.02
N PHE A 60 13.74 -18.98 0.28
CA PHE A 60 14.08 -17.55 0.13
C PHE A 60 14.94 -17.35 -1.14
N PRO A 61 14.85 -16.18 -1.81
CA PRO A 61 14.12 -14.97 -1.44
C PRO A 61 12.59 -15.10 -1.60
N LEU A 62 11.85 -14.38 -0.74
CA LEU A 62 10.38 -14.33 -0.77
C LEU A 62 9.90 -12.94 -1.22
N LEU A 63 8.80 -12.92 -1.95
CA LEU A 63 8.09 -11.70 -2.34
C LEU A 63 6.72 -11.67 -1.66
N ILE A 64 6.50 -10.68 -0.79
CA ILE A 64 5.23 -10.47 -0.09
C ILE A 64 4.45 -9.41 -0.87
N ARG A 65 3.20 -9.72 -1.22
CA ARG A 65 2.29 -8.80 -1.93
C ARG A 65 1.09 -8.48 -1.03
N PHE A 66 0.71 -7.21 -0.99
CA PHE A 66 -0.46 -6.73 -0.26
C PHE A 66 -1.51 -6.27 -1.26
N GLN A 67 -2.49 -7.12 -1.57
CA GLN A 67 -3.56 -6.82 -2.54
C GLN A 67 -4.46 -5.67 -2.04
N ASP A 68 -4.77 -5.65 -0.75
CA ASP A 68 -5.54 -4.58 -0.11
C ASP A 68 -4.90 -3.19 -0.27
N LEU A 69 -3.56 -3.12 -0.27
CA LEU A 69 -2.84 -1.87 -0.51
C LEU A 69 -3.09 -1.37 -1.95
N LEU A 70 -3.05 -2.27 -2.93
CA LEU A 70 -3.33 -1.92 -4.34
C LEU A 70 -4.76 -1.37 -4.48
N ARG A 71 -5.74 -2.08 -3.89
CA ARG A 71 -7.14 -1.63 -3.85
C ARG A 71 -7.28 -0.25 -3.23
N HIS A 72 -6.70 -0.06 -2.04
CA HIS A 72 -6.75 1.22 -1.35
C HIS A 72 -6.11 2.36 -2.17
N ARG A 73 -5.03 2.10 -2.92
CA ARG A 73 -4.42 3.11 -3.82
C ARG A 73 -5.31 3.47 -5.01
N VAL A 74 -5.98 2.50 -5.63
CA VAL A 74 -6.95 2.74 -6.72
C VAL A 74 -8.11 3.57 -6.20
N GLU A 75 -8.66 3.26 -5.03
CA GLU A 75 -9.73 4.05 -4.45
C GLU A 75 -9.27 5.47 -4.08
N SER A 76 -8.09 5.59 -3.46
CA SER A 76 -7.55 6.87 -3.00
C SER A 76 -7.38 7.87 -4.15
N ILE A 77 -6.83 7.44 -5.29
CA ILE A 77 -6.64 8.34 -6.43
C ILE A 77 -7.98 8.79 -7.03
N ASN A 78 -8.94 7.87 -7.20
CA ASN A 78 -10.25 8.22 -7.75
C ASN A 78 -11.02 9.16 -6.82
N ARG A 79 -11.01 8.89 -5.50
CA ARG A 79 -11.65 9.76 -4.51
C ARG A 79 -11.01 11.14 -4.46
N ALA A 80 -9.67 11.24 -4.55
CA ALA A 80 -8.99 12.54 -4.60
C ALA A 80 -9.44 13.39 -5.79
N PHE A 81 -9.58 12.79 -6.98
CA PHE A 81 -10.12 13.47 -8.15
C PHE A 81 -11.60 13.85 -7.97
N GLN A 82 -12.43 12.98 -7.42
CA GLN A 82 -13.84 13.29 -7.11
C GLN A 82 -13.97 14.48 -6.14
N SER A 83 -13.16 14.51 -5.08
CA SER A 83 -13.11 15.61 -4.12
C SER A 83 -12.75 16.93 -4.81
N ALA A 84 -11.70 16.95 -5.64
CA ALA A 84 -11.30 18.13 -6.38
C ALA A 84 -12.39 18.57 -7.39
N ILE A 85 -12.99 17.63 -8.13
CA ILE A 85 -14.09 17.93 -9.07
C ILE A 85 -15.26 18.61 -8.34
N SER A 86 -15.64 18.10 -7.16
CA SER A 86 -16.69 18.68 -6.34
C SER A 86 -16.31 20.06 -5.81
N GLU A 87 -15.08 20.25 -5.34
CA GLU A 87 -14.58 21.51 -4.79
C GLU A 87 -14.58 22.63 -5.85
N PHE A 88 -14.16 22.30 -7.08
CA PHE A 88 -14.03 23.26 -8.18
C PHE A 88 -15.26 23.30 -9.10
N ALA A 89 -16.34 22.58 -8.76
CA ALA A 89 -17.55 22.47 -9.58
C ALA A 89 -17.27 22.12 -11.05
N TYR A 90 -16.27 21.27 -11.29
CA TYR A 90 -15.90 20.81 -12.61
C TYR A 90 -17.03 19.95 -13.20
N ARG A 91 -17.36 20.15 -14.48
CA ARG A 91 -18.58 19.61 -15.11
C ARG A 91 -18.43 18.23 -15.72
N ASN A 92 -17.27 17.61 -15.58
CA ASN A 92 -16.98 16.32 -16.18
C ASN A 92 -16.33 15.38 -15.14
N GLU A 93 -16.13 14.12 -15.51
CA GLU A 93 -15.69 13.08 -14.60
C GLU A 93 -14.24 12.69 -14.84
N TYR A 94 -13.56 12.28 -13.78
CA TYR A 94 -12.26 11.63 -13.89
C TYR A 94 -12.42 10.16 -14.26
N ARG A 95 -11.63 9.71 -15.23
CA ARG A 95 -11.48 8.30 -15.61
C ARG A 95 -10.01 7.94 -15.58
N GLY A 96 -9.60 7.21 -14.55
CA GLY A 96 -8.24 6.72 -14.45
C GLY A 96 -8.01 5.49 -15.32
N VAL A 97 -6.76 5.25 -15.72
CA VAL A 97 -6.37 4.13 -16.57
C VAL A 97 -5.08 3.52 -16.04
N PHE A 98 -5.04 2.19 -15.87
CA PHE A 98 -3.84 1.48 -15.47
C PHE A 98 -3.01 1.09 -16.70
N PRO A 99 -1.76 1.57 -16.84
CA PRO A 99 -0.89 1.16 -17.92
C PRO A 99 -0.31 -0.23 -17.66
N ILE A 100 -0.84 -1.28 -18.30
CA ILE A 100 -0.50 -2.68 -17.99
C ILE A 100 1.01 -2.96 -18.12
N LYS A 101 1.70 -2.19 -18.97
CA LYS A 101 3.16 -2.25 -19.15
C LYS A 101 3.98 -2.12 -17.85
N VAL A 102 3.44 -1.51 -16.80
CA VAL A 102 4.16 -1.36 -15.52
C VAL A 102 4.14 -2.63 -14.67
N ASN A 103 3.10 -3.46 -14.81
CA ASN A 103 2.96 -4.74 -14.13
C ASN A 103 1.89 -5.60 -14.82
N GLN A 104 2.32 -6.64 -15.55
CA GLN A 104 1.45 -7.51 -16.34
C GLN A 104 0.91 -8.71 -15.56
N LEU A 105 1.16 -8.80 -14.24
CA LEU A 105 0.71 -9.94 -13.46
C LEU A 105 -0.82 -9.97 -13.36
N ARG A 106 -1.41 -11.11 -13.72
CA ARG A 106 -2.86 -11.31 -13.72
C ARG A 106 -3.50 -10.94 -12.39
N GLU A 107 -2.92 -11.40 -11.28
CA GLU A 107 -3.41 -11.10 -9.92
C GLU A 107 -3.44 -9.60 -9.61
N VAL A 108 -2.51 -8.81 -10.16
CA VAL A 108 -2.48 -7.35 -9.96
C VAL A 108 -3.53 -6.67 -10.83
N ILE A 109 -3.66 -7.11 -12.08
CA ILE A 109 -4.64 -6.57 -13.02
C ILE A 109 -6.05 -6.85 -12.52
N GLU A 110 -6.35 -8.08 -12.09
CA GLU A 110 -7.66 -8.49 -11.56
C GLU A 110 -8.05 -7.61 -10.36
N GLU A 111 -7.14 -7.37 -9.42
CA GLU A 111 -7.45 -6.52 -8.26
C GLU A 111 -7.63 -5.04 -8.62
N ILE A 112 -6.88 -4.52 -9.58
CA ILE A 112 -7.03 -3.13 -10.04
C ILE A 112 -8.36 -2.94 -10.76
N VAL A 113 -8.76 -3.89 -11.60
CA VAL A 113 -10.04 -3.85 -12.31
C VAL A 113 -11.20 -3.92 -11.33
N ASP A 114 -11.15 -4.85 -10.38
CA ASP A 114 -12.20 -5.01 -9.37
C ASP A 114 -12.32 -3.77 -8.47
N ALA A 115 -11.20 -3.26 -7.93
CA ALA A 115 -11.20 -2.03 -7.13
C ALA A 115 -11.66 -0.79 -7.92
N GLY A 116 -11.40 -0.78 -9.22
CA GLY A 116 -11.65 0.32 -10.14
C GLY A 116 -13.05 0.33 -10.77
N GLU A 117 -13.83 -0.75 -10.65
CA GLU A 117 -15.12 -0.92 -11.33
C GLU A 117 -16.08 0.22 -11.01
N GLN A 118 -16.24 0.55 -9.72
CA GLN A 118 -17.09 1.64 -9.24
C GLN A 118 -16.69 3.03 -9.79
N PHE A 119 -15.47 3.19 -10.29
CA PHE A 119 -14.95 4.43 -10.87
C PHE A 119 -14.85 4.39 -12.40
N HIS A 120 -15.26 3.28 -13.03
CA HIS A 120 -15.01 2.97 -14.44
C HIS A 120 -13.54 3.15 -14.82
N PHE A 121 -12.65 2.60 -13.98
CA PHE A 121 -11.21 2.62 -14.20
C PHE A 121 -10.83 1.71 -15.36
N GLY A 122 -10.06 2.23 -16.32
CA GLY A 122 -9.68 1.52 -17.53
C GLY A 122 -8.33 0.81 -17.45
N LEU A 123 -8.01 0.07 -18.50
CA LEU A 123 -6.69 -0.48 -18.77
C LEU A 123 -6.12 0.15 -20.05
N GLU A 124 -4.82 0.46 -20.06
CA GLU A 124 -4.08 0.85 -21.27
C GLU A 124 -3.15 -0.29 -21.67
N ALA A 125 -3.15 -0.59 -22.96
CA ALA A 125 -2.42 -1.67 -23.60
C ALA A 125 -1.68 -1.16 -24.84
#